data_AF-A0A8J7D9V9-F1
#
_entry.id   AF-A0A8J7D9V9-F1
#
_cell.length_a   1.000
_cell.length_b   1.000
_cell.length_c   1.000
_cell.angle_alpha   90.00
_cell.angle_beta   90.00
_cell.angle_gamma   90.00
#
_symmetry.space_group_name_H-M   'P 1'
#
loop_
_entity.id
_entity.type
_entity.pdbx_description
1 polymer ?
#
loop_
_entity_poly.entity_id
_entity_poly.type
_entity_poly.pdbx_seq_one_letter_code
_entity_poly.pdbx_strand_id
1 'polypeptide(L)' 'MSPIRYNQISSLVLTCPISSNSKGLSFEVLLYEGLITQGVVLADQIKTLDCKKRRVRFVEKVSEELVE' A
#
# COMPACT_ATOMS: atom_id res chain seq x y z
N MET A 1 -3.88 8.10 0.83
CA MET A 1 -4.65 6.83 0.69
C MET A 1 -6.10 7.03 1.10
N SER A 2 -7.04 6.24 0.57
CA SER A 2 -8.49 6.51 0.72
C SER A 2 -8.92 6.66 2.19
N PRO A 3 -9.78 7.63 2.51
CA PRO A 3 -10.20 7.87 3.89
C PRO A 3 -10.98 6.67 4.45
N ILE A 4 -10.78 6.38 5.74
CA ILE A 4 -11.42 5.26 6.46
C ILE A 4 -12.94 5.27 6.28
N ARG A 5 -13.55 6.46 6.24
CA ARG A 5 -14.98 6.67 6.03
C ARG A 5 -15.47 6.13 4.68
N TYR A 6 -14.66 6.24 3.63
CA TYR A 6 -14.97 5.70 2.30
C TYR A 6 -14.88 4.18 2.28
N ASN A 7 -13.84 3.62 2.91
CA ASN A 7 -13.60 2.18 2.94
C ASN A 7 -14.70 1.42 3.71
N GLN A 8 -15.28 2.03 4.76
CA GLN A 8 -16.39 1.44 5.52
C GLN A 8 -17.71 1.38 4.75
N ILE A 9 -17.99 2.39 3.93
CA ILE A 9 -19.25 2.47 3.16
C ILE A 9 -19.15 1.60 1.90
N SER A 10 -18.06 1.74 1.14
CA SER A 10 -17.94 1.08 -0.16
C SER A 10 -17.41 -0.35 -0.07
N SER A 11 -16.80 -0.76 1.06
CA SER A 11 -15.98 -1.98 1.17
C SER A 11 -14.82 -2.07 0.17
N LEU A 12 -14.56 -1.01 -0.60
CA LEU A 12 -13.47 -0.90 -1.56
C LEU A 12 -12.32 -0.10 -0.95
N VAL A 13 -11.10 -0.55 -1.24
CA VAL A 13 -9.85 0.07 -0.79
C VAL A 13 -8.95 0.25 -2.01
N LEU A 14 -8.39 1.45 -2.16
CA LEU A 14 -7.33 1.73 -3.10
C LEU A 14 -6.01 1.25 -2.48
N THR A 15 -5.28 0.41 -3.22
CA THR A 15 -4.06 -0.26 -2.77
C THR A 15 -2.96 -0.12 -3.81
N CYS A 16 -1.71 0.00 -3.36
CA CYS A 16 -0.54 -0.10 -4.24
C CYS A 16 0.18 -1.42 -3.93
N PRO A 17 0.55 -2.23 -4.95
CA PRO A 17 1.25 -3.47 -4.74
C PRO A 17 2.69 -3.21 -4.29
N ILE A 18 3.19 -4.12 -3.46
CA ILE A 18 4.58 -4.14 -3.01
C ILE A 18 5.28 -5.30 -3.72
N SER A 19 6.45 -5.03 -4.28
CA SER A 19 7.29 -6.01 -4.97
C SER A 19 8.65 -6.08 -4.27
N SER A 20 9.16 -7.28 -4.03
CA SER A 20 10.55 -7.46 -3.56
C SER A 20 11.57 -7.26 -4.69
N ASN A 21 11.12 -7.24 -5.95
CA ASN A 21 11.96 -7.02 -7.11
C ASN A 21 11.86 -5.54 -7.53
N SER A 22 12.89 -4.77 -7.19
CA SER A 22 13.06 -3.38 -7.62
C SER A 22 13.60 -3.33 -9.04
N LYS A 23 12.92 -2.62 -9.94
CA LYS A 23 13.40 -2.37 -11.31
C LYS A 23 14.09 -1.00 -11.45
N GLY A 24 14.15 -0.20 -10.39
CA GLY A 24 14.80 1.12 -10.41
C GLY A 24 13.97 2.17 -11.15
N LEU A 25 12.66 1.97 -11.23
CA LEU A 25 11.73 2.92 -11.84
C LEU A 25 11.52 4.13 -10.90
N SER A 26 11.37 5.33 -11.46
CA SER A 26 11.20 6.57 -10.68
C SER A 26 9.97 6.59 -9.75
N PHE A 27 9.03 5.66 -9.95
CA PHE A 27 7.81 5.52 -9.15
C PHE A 27 7.89 4.37 -8.12
N GLU A 28 9.06 3.75 -7.96
CA GLU A 28 9.34 2.78 -6.89
C GLU A 28 9.71 3.53 -5.61
N VAL A 29 8.86 3.40 -4.60
CA VAL A 29 9.15 3.91 -3.25
C VAL A 29 9.78 2.79 -2.45
N LEU A 30 11.07 2.94 -2.14
CA LEU A 30 11.81 1.98 -1.31
C LEU A 30 11.25 2.00 0.11
N LEU A 31 10.91 0.83 0.65
CA LEU A 31 10.58 0.66 2.06
C LEU A 31 11.89 0.58 2.85
N TYR A 32 12.09 1.51 3.79
CA TYR A 32 13.32 1.60 4.59
C TYR A 32 13.51 0.41 5.54
N GLU A 33 14.75 0.18 5.95
CA GLU A 33 15.13 -0.81 6.96
C GLU A 33 14.51 -0.46 8.32
N GLY A 34 13.56 -1.28 8.78
CA GLY A 34 12.82 -1.06 10.02
C GLY A 34 11.35 -1.50 9.94
N LEU A 35 10.83 -1.65 8.72
CA LEU A 35 9.51 -2.24 8.46
C LEU A 35 9.61 -3.77 8.34
N ILE A 36 8.52 -4.45 8.71
CA ILE A 36 8.36 -5.89 8.54
C ILE A 36 8.32 -6.23 7.05
N THR A 37 7.70 -5.37 6.24
CA THR A 37 7.61 -5.53 4.79
C THR A 37 8.84 -4.94 4.12
N GLN A 38 9.60 -5.79 3.45
CA GLN A 38 10.76 -5.40 2.65
C GLN A 38 10.41 -5.36 1.16
N GLY A 39 10.94 -4.36 0.45
CA GLY A 39 10.79 -4.23 -1.00
C GLY A 39 10.51 -2.80 -1.44
N VAL A 40 9.91 -2.68 -2.62
CA VAL A 40 9.48 -1.41 -3.24
C VAL A 40 7.96 -1.37 -3.35
N VAL A 41 7.38 -0.22 -3.02
CA VAL A 41 5.97 0.08 -3.33
C VAL A 41 5.91 0.57 -4.78
N LEU A 42 5.08 -0.08 -5.60
CA LEU A 42 4.82 0.33 -6.97
C LEU A 42 3.69 1.37 -6.97
N ALA A 43 4.03 2.65 -6.89
CA ALA A 43 3.05 3.72 -6.83
C ALA A 43 2.23 3.86 -8.13
N ASP A 44 2.75 3.40 -9.27
CA ASP A 44 2.02 3.45 -10.55
C ASP A 44 0.86 2.44 -10.62
N GLN A 45 0.99 1.29 -9.93
CA GLN A 45 0.09 0.15 -10.12
C GLN A 45 -1.08 0.18 -9.12
N ILE A 46 -1.78 1.31 -9.04
CA ILE A 46 -2.91 1.45 -8.12
C ILE A 46 -4.03 0.47 -8.49
N LYS A 47 -4.48 -0.33 -7.53
CA LYS A 47 -5.57 -1.30 -7.67
C LYS A 47 -6.65 -1.06 -6.64
N THR A 48 -7.89 -1.09 -7.08
CA THR A 48 -9.08 -1.08 -6.21
C THR A 48 -9.46 -2.50 -5.85
N LEU A 49 -9.45 -2.83 -4.56
CA LEU A 49 -9.76 -4.16 -4.05
C LEU A 49 -10.85 -4.09 -2.99
N ASP A 50 -11.73 -5.09 -2.97
CA ASP A 50 -12.73 -5.25 -1.90
C ASP A 50 -12.06 -5.82 -0.63
N CYS A 51 -12.03 -5.03 0.43
CA CYS A 51 -11.36 -5.42 1.67
C CYS A 51 -12.12 -6.47 2.47
N LYS A 52 -13.46 -6.47 2.36
CA LYS A 52 -14.33 -7.39 3.08
C LYS A 52 -14.26 -8.78 2.47
N LYS A 53 -14.25 -8.88 1.14
CA LYS A 53 -14.13 -10.15 0.43
C LYS A 53 -12.73 -10.77 0.53
N ARG A 54 -11.67 -9.93 0.56
CA ARG A 54 -10.27 -10.41 0.64
C ARG A 54 -9.73 -10.57 2.06
N ARG A 55 -10.51 -10.27 3.11
CA ARG A 55 -10.09 -10.37 4.53
C ARG A 55 -8.72 -9.74 4.79
N VAL A 56 -8.57 -8.49 4.35
CA VAL A 56 -7.30 -7.76 4.48
C VAL A 56 -6.92 -7.69 5.96
N ARG A 57 -5.67 -8.00 6.28
CA ARG A 57 -5.13 -7.94 7.64
C ARG A 57 -4.18 -6.75 7.73
N PHE A 58 -4.27 -6.01 8.82
CA PHE A 58 -3.28 -5.00 9.15
C PHE A 58 -1.95 -5.67 9.51
N VAL A 59 -0.87 -5.26 8.83
CA VAL A 59 0.49 -5.75 9.08
C VAL A 59 1.26 -4.69 9.86
N GLU A 60 1.34 -3.49 9.29
CA GLU A 60 2.06 -2.37 9.87
C GLU A 60 1.55 -1.04 9.32
N LYS A 61 1.95 0.06 9.97
CA LYS A 61 1.70 1.43 9.51
C LYS A 61 3.05 2.06 9.13
N VAL A 62 3.10 2.66 7.94
CA VAL A 62 4.23 3.45 7.47
C VAL A 62 4.20 4.85 8.08
N SER A 63 5.39 5.45 8.28
CA SER A 63 5.53 6.84 8.76
C SER A 63 4.83 7.84 7.84
N GLU A 64 4.30 8.93 8.38
CA GLU A 64 3.61 9.96 7.58
C GLU A 64 4.54 10.66 6.58
N GLU A 65 5.86 10.68 6.82
CA GLU A 65 6.87 11.19 5.88
C GLU A 65 6.91 10.45 4.53
N LEU A 66 6.45 9.19 4.48
CA LEU A 66 6.37 8.41 3.24
C LEU A 66 5.04 8.57 2.51
N VAL A 67 4.08 9.30 3.11
CA VAL A 67 2.70 9.45 2.60
C VAL A 67 2.43 10.88 2.09
N GLU A 68 3.29 11.85 2.41
CA GLU A 68 3.25 13.22 1.87
C GLU A 68 3.69 13.33 0.40
#